data_AF-A0A9X5SCB9-F1
#
_entry.id   AF-A0A9X5SCB9-F1
#
_cell.length_a   1.000
_cell.length_b   1.000
_cell.length_c   1.000
_cell.angle_alpha   90.00
_cell.angle_beta   90.00
_cell.angle_gamma   90.00
#
_symmetry.space_group_name_H-M   'P 1'
#
loop_
_entity.id
_entity.type
_entity.pdbx_description
1 polymer ?
#
loop_
_entity_poly.entity_id
_entity_poly.type
_entity_poly.pdbx_seq_one_letter_code
_entity_poly.pdbx_strand_id
1 'polypeptide(L)'
;MDVTLFNFQTFWEANADEDYREDIIRMSIALMTFLKKNSLLIDIEPFNEDSSIKEDLIIRKSNVTDEGFQLFVKPVNNWWNALDRGTPPEKVTILENGLKKIRAAKK
;
A
#
# COMPACT_ATOMS: atom_id res chain seq x y z
N MET A 1 -13.82 11.99 -11.18
CA MET A 1 -14.15 10.93 -10.22
C MET A 1 -12.88 10.58 -9.47
N ASP A 2 -12.89 10.60 -8.14
CA ASP A 2 -11.73 10.22 -7.34
C ASP A 2 -11.65 8.69 -7.24
N VAL A 3 -10.51 8.12 -7.64
CA VAL A 3 -10.35 6.68 -7.84
C VAL A 3 -9.88 6.04 -6.55
N THR A 4 -10.54 4.97 -6.12
CA THR A 4 -10.05 4.13 -5.01
C THR A 4 -8.83 3.35 -5.46
N LEU A 5 -7.72 3.49 -4.74
CA LEU A 5 -6.46 2.78 -4.99
C LEU A 5 -6.28 1.58 -4.06
N PHE A 6 -6.81 1.68 -2.84
CA PHE A 6 -6.75 0.64 -1.82
C PHE A 6 -7.94 0.77 -0.87
N ASN A 7 -8.52 -0.35 -0.46
CA ASN A 7 -9.56 -0.43 0.55
C ASN A 7 -9.26 -1.62 1.46
N PHE A 8 -8.91 -1.36 2.71
CA PHE A 8 -8.51 -2.40 3.66
C PHE A 8 -9.62 -3.42 3.88
N GLN A 9 -10.83 -2.94 4.19
CA GLN A 9 -11.98 -3.79 4.49
C GLN A 9 -12.33 -4.71 3.33
N THR A 10 -12.25 -4.23 2.09
CA THR A 10 -12.49 -5.07 0.90
C THR A 10 -11.52 -6.24 0.79
N PHE A 11 -10.24 -6.04 1.12
CA PHE A 11 -9.27 -7.14 1.14
C PHE A 11 -9.52 -8.06 2.33
N TRP A 12 -9.73 -7.50 3.52
CA TRP A 12 -9.92 -8.27 4.75
C TRP A 12 -11.15 -9.18 4.73
N GLU A 13 -12.24 -8.73 4.11
CA GLU A 13 -13.49 -9.47 4.01
C GLU A 13 -13.52 -10.47 2.84
N ALA A 14 -12.53 -10.43 1.95
CA ALA A 14 -12.48 -11.32 0.79
C ALA A 14 -12.34 -12.80 1.18
N ASN A 15 -11.76 -13.09 2.34
CA ASN A 15 -11.68 -14.44 2.90
C ASN A 15 -11.73 -14.38 4.43
N ALA A 16 -12.42 -15.35 5.04
CA ALA A 16 -12.59 -15.46 6.48
C ALA A 16 -11.46 -16.23 7.18
N ASP A 17 -10.58 -16.88 6.41
CA ASP A 17 -9.41 -17.58 6.91
C ASP A 17 -8.49 -16.65 7.72
N GLU A 18 -8.02 -17.12 8.87
CA GLU A 18 -7.28 -16.32 9.84
C GLU A 18 -5.87 -15.98 9.31
N ASP A 19 -5.16 -16.96 8.75
CA ASP A 19 -3.84 -16.75 8.15
C ASP A 19 -3.92 -15.74 7.00
N TYR A 20 -4.94 -15.87 6.14
CA TYR A 20 -5.20 -14.89 5.07
C TYR A 20 -5.38 -13.48 5.63
N ARG A 21 -6.20 -13.33 6.68
CA ARG A 21 -6.46 -12.04 7.31
C ARG A 21 -5.18 -11.45 7.89
N GLU A 22 -4.41 -12.24 8.63
CA GLU A 22 -3.10 -11.81 9.13
C GLU A 22 -2.18 -11.33 8.00
N ASP A 23 -2.14 -12.03 6.87
CA ASP A 23 -1.38 -11.62 5.69
C ASP A 23 -1.88 -10.30 5.10
N ILE A 24 -3.20 -10.06 5.05
CA ILE A 24 -3.78 -8.77 4.65
C ILE A 24 -3.35 -7.65 5.61
N ILE A 25 -3.37 -7.86 6.93
CA ILE A 25 -2.85 -6.87 7.89
C ILE A 25 -1.39 -6.57 7.62
N ARG A 26 -0.54 -7.60 7.50
CA ARG A 26 0.91 -7.44 7.30
C ARG A 26 1.23 -6.72 5.99
N MET A 27 0.55 -7.09 4.91
CA MET A 27 0.62 -6.40 3.62
C MET A 27 0.20 -4.93 3.73
N SER A 28 -0.91 -4.66 4.40
CA SER A 28 -1.45 -3.31 4.56
C SER A 28 -0.50 -2.42 5.37
N ILE A 29 0.02 -2.93 6.49
CA ILE A 29 0.99 -2.24 7.32
C ILE A 29 2.26 -1.94 6.52
N ALA A 30 2.80 -2.91 5.77
CA ALA A 30 4.00 -2.73 4.97
C ALA A 30 3.82 -1.63 3.90
N LEU A 31 2.70 -1.66 3.17
CA LEU A 31 2.38 -0.67 2.14
C LEU A 31 2.20 0.72 2.74
N MET A 32 1.36 0.88 3.77
CA MET A 32 1.08 2.19 4.37
C MET A 32 2.31 2.78 5.05
N THR A 33 3.13 1.93 5.68
CA THR A 33 4.42 2.35 6.25
C THR A 33 5.34 2.86 5.14
N PHE A 34 5.43 2.15 4.02
CA PHE A 34 6.24 2.58 2.88
C PHE A 34 5.78 3.94 2.33
N LEU A 35 4.47 4.13 2.14
CA LEU A 35 3.90 5.38 1.64
C LEU A 35 4.15 6.54 2.61
N LYS A 36 3.89 6.34 3.90
CA LYS A 36 4.11 7.35 4.96
C LYS A 36 5.58 7.74 5.06
N LYS A 37 6.50 6.77 5.13
CA LYS A 37 7.95 7.01 5.22
C LYS A 37 8.51 7.80 4.02
N ASN A 38 7.89 7.66 2.85
CA ASN A 38 8.33 8.33 1.63
C ASN A 38 7.59 9.63 1.33
N SER A 39 6.78 10.14 2.26
CA SER A 39 5.95 11.36 2.10
C SER A 39 5.02 11.29 0.88
N LEU A 40 4.41 10.13 0.65
CA LEU A 40 3.54 9.88 -0.50
C LEU A 40 2.05 10.01 -0.19
N LEU A 41 1.68 10.17 1.08
CA LEU A 41 0.30 10.35 1.55
C LEU A 41 -0.02 11.84 1.67
N ILE A 42 -1.28 12.18 1.40
CA ILE A 42 -1.84 13.54 1.52
C ILE A 42 -3.07 13.46 2.43
N ASP A 43 -3.05 14.25 3.50
CA ASP A 43 -4.18 14.48 4.42
C ASP A 43 -4.87 13.20 4.92
N ILE A 44 -4.09 12.13 5.12
CA ILE A 44 -4.58 10.86 5.65
C ILE A 44 -3.57 10.24 6.61
N GLU A 45 -4.07 9.75 7.74
CA GLU A 45 -3.29 8.96 8.71
C GLU A 45 -3.82 7.53 8.70
N PRO A 46 -3.08 6.55 8.13
CA PRO A 46 -3.55 5.18 7.97
C PRO A 46 -3.50 4.33 9.25
N PHE A 47 -2.80 4.79 10.29
CA PHE A 47 -2.61 4.03 11.52
C PHE A 47 -3.39 4.61 12.70
N ASN A 48 -3.75 3.74 13.64
CA ASN A 48 -4.20 4.11 14.97
C ASN A 48 -3.01 4.50 15.86
N GLU A 49 -3.29 4.98 17.08
CA GLU A 49 -2.27 5.38 18.05
C GLU A 49 -1.35 4.20 18.46
N ASP A 50 -1.87 2.98 18.44
CA ASP A 50 -1.13 1.74 18.73
C ASP A 50 -0.35 1.18 17.54
N SER A 51 -0.28 1.92 16.42
CA SER A 51 0.33 1.51 15.14
C SER A 51 -0.40 0.37 14.40
N SER A 52 -1.59 -0.04 14.84
CA SER A 52 -2.46 -0.90 14.03
C SER A 52 -3.01 -0.13 12.82
N ILE A 53 -3.36 -0.86 11.75
CA ILE A 53 -4.01 -0.29 10.57
C ILE A 53 -5.45 0.11 10.91
N LYS A 54 -5.94 1.24 10.40
CA LYS A 54 -7.36 1.61 10.52
C LYS A 54 -8.24 0.67 9.70
N GLU A 55 -9.28 0.13 10.32
CA GLU A 55 -10.20 -0.82 9.68
C GLU A 55 -11.02 -0.17 8.54
N ASP A 56 -11.34 1.12 8.69
CA ASP A 56 -12.06 1.92 7.70
C ASP A 56 -11.13 2.57 6.65
N LEU A 57 -9.87 2.15 6.57
CA LEU A 57 -8.88 2.77 5.69
C LEU A 57 -9.22 2.58 4.21
N ILE A 58 -9.45 3.72 3.56
CA ILE A 58 -9.58 3.82 2.10
C ILE A 58 -8.56 4.83 1.58
N ILE A 59 -7.65 4.39 0.71
CA ILE A 59 -6.74 5.29 -0.02
C ILE A 59 -7.35 5.60 -1.37
N ARG A 60 -7.60 6.88 -1.63
CA ARG A 60 -8.02 7.38 -2.93
C ARG A 60 -6.86 8.07 -3.64
N LYS A 61 -7.04 8.36 -4.93
CA LYS A 61 -6.05 9.11 -5.72
C LYS A 61 -5.76 10.48 -5.10
N SER A 62 -6.76 11.14 -4.54
CA SER A 62 -6.58 12.42 -3.82
C SER A 62 -5.75 12.31 -2.53
N ASN A 63 -5.66 11.12 -1.93
CA ASN A 63 -4.90 10.89 -0.69
C ASN A 63 -3.42 10.56 -0.93
N VAL A 64 -2.95 10.65 -2.18
CA VAL A 64 -1.56 10.37 -2.52
C VAL A 64 -0.99 11.46 -3.43
N THR A 65 0.32 11.66 -3.35
CA THR A 65 1.04 12.51 -4.30
C THR A 65 1.02 11.91 -5.70
N ASP A 66 1.39 12.69 -6.72
CA ASP A 66 1.55 12.17 -8.09
C ASP A 66 2.50 10.96 -8.15
N GLU A 67 3.58 10.99 -7.37
CA GLU A 67 4.53 9.88 -7.27
C GLU A 67 3.89 8.65 -6.61
N GLY A 68 3.10 8.87 -5.55
CA GLY A 68 2.31 7.83 -4.91
C GLY A 68 1.33 7.19 -5.88
N PHE A 69 0.61 8.00 -6.67
CA PHE A 69 -0.28 7.49 -7.70
C PHE A 69 0.46 6.65 -8.75
N GLN A 70 1.63 7.11 -9.24
CA GLN A 70 2.44 6.34 -10.19
C GLN A 70 2.94 5.00 -9.62
N LEU A 71 3.19 4.91 -8.31
CA LEU A 71 3.48 3.63 -7.65
C LEU A 71 2.30 2.66 -7.74
N PHE A 72 1.06 3.13 -7.59
CA PHE A 72 -0.14 2.29 -7.70
C PHE A 72 -0.41 1.79 -9.13
N VAL A 73 0.08 2.49 -10.16
CA VAL A 73 -0.12 2.06 -11.56
C VAL A 73 0.56 0.72 -11.85
N LYS A 74 1.77 0.49 -11.35
CA LYS A 74 2.54 -0.73 -11.69
C LYS A 74 3.38 -1.29 -10.54
N PRO A 75 4.23 -0.53 -9.85
CA PRO A 75 5.04 -1.07 -8.75
C PRO A 75 4.24 -1.79 -7.65
N VAL A 76 3.13 -1.23 -7.20
CA VAL A 76 2.27 -1.85 -6.17
C VAL A 76 1.66 -3.15 -6.69
N ASN A 77 1.09 -3.16 -7.89
CA ASN A 77 0.56 -4.38 -8.52
C ASN A 77 1.63 -5.47 -8.67
N ASN A 78 2.84 -5.10 -9.06
CA ASN A 78 3.95 -6.05 -9.16
C ASN A 78 4.38 -6.60 -7.80
N TRP A 79 4.30 -5.77 -6.76
CA TRP A 79 4.62 -6.19 -5.40
C TRP A 79 3.53 -7.13 -4.86
N TRP A 80 2.24 -6.82 -5.03
CA TRP A 80 1.13 -7.74 -4.71
C TRP A 80 1.27 -9.09 -5.41
N ASN A 81 1.54 -9.09 -6.72
CA ASN A 81 1.81 -10.33 -7.47
C ASN A 81 3.01 -11.14 -6.93
N ALA A 82 3.95 -10.50 -6.24
CA ALA A 82 5.06 -11.18 -5.60
C ALA A 82 4.67 -11.76 -4.24
N LEU A 83 3.78 -11.09 -3.49
CA LEU A 83 3.20 -11.62 -2.26
C LEU A 83 2.41 -12.90 -2.54
N ASP A 84 1.60 -12.91 -3.60
CA ASP A 84 0.85 -14.09 -4.06
C ASP A 84 1.76 -15.30 -4.41
N ARG A 85 3.06 -15.04 -4.64
CA ARG A 85 4.08 -16.06 -4.92
C ARG A 85 4.92 -16.43 -3.69
N GLY A 86 4.51 -16.01 -2.49
CA GLY A 86 5.18 -16.29 -1.22
C GLY A 86 6.28 -15.31 -0.84
N THR A 87 6.33 -14.12 -1.45
CA THR A 87 7.25 -13.07 -0.97
C THR A 87 6.73 -12.50 0.35
N PRO A 88 7.58 -12.36 1.39
CA PRO A 88 7.14 -11.72 2.64
C PRO A 88 6.73 -10.25 2.42
N PRO A 89 5.64 -9.78 3.05
CA PRO A 89 5.18 -8.38 2.96
C PRO A 89 6.26 -7.34 3.27
N GLU A 90 7.16 -7.63 4.21
CA GLU A 90 8.21 -6.69 4.64
C GLU A 90 9.27 -6.46 3.55
N LYS A 91 9.32 -7.32 2.53
CA LYS A 91 10.24 -7.19 1.39
C LYS A 91 9.71 -6.20 0.35
N VAL A 92 9.86 -4.92 0.65
CA VAL A 92 9.36 -3.81 -0.18
C VAL A 92 10.29 -3.37 -1.33
N THR A 93 11.32 -4.17 -1.66
CA THR A 93 12.32 -3.86 -2.70
C THR A 93 11.73 -3.53 -4.08
N ILE A 94 10.57 -4.10 -4.44
CA ILE A 94 9.86 -3.77 -5.68
C ILE A 94 9.33 -2.32 -5.63
N LEU A 95 8.81 -1.89 -4.48
CA LEU A 95 8.31 -0.53 -4.26
C LEU A 95 9.46 0.48 -4.25
N GLU A 96 10.55 0.17 -3.55
CA GLU A 96 11.75 1.02 -3.49
C GLU A 96 12.33 1.28 -4.90
N ASN A 97 12.52 0.22 -5.68
CA ASN A 97 13.02 0.33 -7.04
C ASN A 97 12.03 1.05 -7.96
N GLY A 98 10.73 0.83 -7.78
CA GLY A 98 9.67 1.54 -8.50
C GLY A 98 9.72 3.04 -8.23
N LEU A 99 9.77 3.44 -6.96
CA LEU A 99 9.81 4.84 -6.54
C LEU A 99 11.09 5.53 -7.04
N LYS A 100 12.24 4.86 -6.94
CA LYS A 100 13.51 5.39 -7.45
C LYS A 100 13.44 5.71 -8.94
N LYS A 101 12.82 4.83 -9.75
CA LYS A 101 12.63 5.06 -11.20
C LYS A 101 11.67 6.23 -11.46
N ILE A 102 10.56 6.32 -10.73
CA ILE A 102 9.58 7.40 -10.86
C ILE A 102 10.24 8.76 -10.56
N ARG A 103 11.01 8.86 -9.47
CA ARG A 103 11.73 10.08 -9.09
C ARG A 103 12.84 10.44 -10.06
N ALA A 104 13.51 9.45 -10.64
CA ALA A 104 14.55 9.68 -11.64
C ALA A 104 13.99 10.20 -12.98
N ALA A 105 12.80 9.75 -13.40
CA ALA A 105 12.17 10.20 -14.64
C ALA A 105 11.62 11.64 -14.58
N LYS A 106 11.55 12.22 -13.39
CA LYS A 106 11.10 13.61 -13.15
C LYS A 106 12.25 14.63 -13.19
N LYS A 107 13.50 14.15 -13.16
CA LYS A 107 14.71 14.97 -13.34
C LYS A 107 15.03 15.10 -14.82
#